data_AF-A0A6B2H9K9-F1
#
_entry.id   AF-A0A6B2H9K9-F1
#
_cell.length_a   1.000
_cell.length_b   1.000
_cell.length_c   1.000
_cell.angle_alpha   90.00
_cell.angle_beta   90.00
_cell.angle_gamma   90.00
#
_symmetry.space_group_name_H-M   'P 1'
#
loop_
_entity.id
_entity.type
_entity.pdbx_description
1 polymer ?
#
loop_
_entity_poly.entity_id
_entity_poly.type
_entity_poly.pdbx_seq_one_letter_code
_entity_poly.pdbx_strand_id
1 'polypeptide(L)'
;MDELKRLIDILERKGKGSASAILNYADHTNLETQLYQLAKDDELKEESFFVEQLYSTPDKAGAYKMLKSRVKRKLYNQLLFLDTDNPKLVDLIGSIKLKCRKILYQADSLRRLDESVLSEQQLKKALTIAQDAQLVEHEIDGLEQLRILLAEKKFKRKEFDKCTARLDKLYQIQEIERASDKIYYDFRFNIKFGVETNYKLKQKLLGYVNELQNYWEATNSNMVFRRYHQLKMFYYEMEGDFDSYIIYLKNTFLLYNSGKIHHLYFSENFNKYVLVFAYLRTQNYIEGLKEAEELKYRIENGTNNWFMHMENYFYLAVHSKNYHEANSILTEVVTNKYFAELKHVAQERWILYSGFFNYLTGGTVKIKNNKKLKYIPQDKKGYNVWALILDCVLALDKKQADLIEREIDRLRKFIPSYLVDKEDARTKLFLKLLQVAGREYSDAKVCRRKGAYLFNKLQKTPVPGIAYAETEIVPYEHLWELILTKM
;
A
#
# COMPACT_ATOMS: atom_id res chain seq x y z
N MET A 1 11.84 -19.06 -20.69
CA MET A 1 10.47 -18.65 -21.06
C MET A 1 9.93 -17.49 -20.23
N ASP A 2 10.45 -17.31 -19.01
CA ASP A 2 9.95 -16.37 -18.00
C ASP A 2 9.80 -14.93 -18.47
N GLU A 3 10.76 -14.39 -19.21
CA GLU A 3 10.68 -13.03 -19.73
C GLU A 3 9.47 -12.83 -20.67
N LEU A 4 9.20 -13.80 -21.56
CA LEU A 4 8.05 -13.75 -22.46
C LEU A 4 6.75 -13.78 -21.64
N LYS A 5 6.67 -14.69 -20.66
CA LYS A 5 5.51 -14.80 -19.77
C LYS A 5 5.26 -13.49 -18.99
N ARG A 6 6.31 -12.86 -18.48
CA ARG A 6 6.20 -11.55 -17.77
C ARG A 6 5.65 -10.45 -18.67
N LEU A 7 6.09 -10.37 -19.92
CA LEU A 7 5.58 -9.38 -20.89
C LEU A 7 4.10 -9.63 -21.22
N ILE A 8 3.72 -10.90 -21.41
CA ILE A 8 2.32 -11.28 -21.64
C ILE A 8 1.45 -10.90 -20.45
N ASP A 9 1.88 -11.23 -19.22
CA ASP A 9 1.15 -10.90 -18.00
C ASP A 9 0.94 -9.38 -17.82
N ILE A 10 1.96 -8.57 -18.13
CA ILE A 10 1.85 -7.11 -18.13
C ILE A 10 0.76 -6.67 -19.12
N LEU A 11 0.79 -7.14 -20.36
CA LEU A 11 -0.16 -6.71 -21.40
C LEU A 11 -1.59 -7.19 -21.14
N GLU A 12 -1.77 -8.40 -20.59
CA GLU A 12 -3.09 -8.92 -20.22
C GLU A 12 -3.69 -8.13 -19.04
N ARG A 13 -2.88 -7.81 -18.01
CA ARG A 13 -3.36 -7.08 -16.83
C ARG A 13 -3.57 -5.59 -17.07
N LYS A 14 -2.68 -4.98 -17.87
CA LYS A 14 -2.62 -3.53 -18.06
C LYS A 14 -3.32 -3.04 -19.33
N GLY A 15 -3.82 -3.97 -20.14
CA GLY A 15 -4.56 -3.70 -21.36
C GLY A 15 -3.67 -3.77 -22.60
N LYS A 16 -4.21 -4.37 -23.67
CA LYS A 16 -3.47 -4.64 -24.92
C LYS A 16 -3.37 -3.44 -25.87
N GLY A 17 -4.03 -2.32 -25.55
CA GLY A 17 -4.27 -1.21 -26.48
C GLY A 17 -5.38 -1.58 -27.47
N SER A 18 -6.48 -0.82 -27.48
CA SER A 18 -7.75 -1.24 -28.12
C SER A 18 -7.77 -1.23 -29.65
N ALA A 19 -6.78 -0.66 -30.33
CA ALA A 19 -6.85 -0.42 -31.79
C ALA A 19 -5.55 -0.67 -32.59
N SER A 20 -4.46 -1.11 -31.96
CA SER A 20 -3.13 -1.18 -32.62
C SER A 20 -2.30 -2.33 -32.09
N ALA A 21 -2.86 -3.53 -32.08
CA ALA A 21 -2.14 -4.74 -31.72
C ALA A 21 -1.18 -5.14 -32.85
N ILE A 22 0.13 -5.16 -32.57
CA ILE A 22 1.16 -5.64 -33.50
C ILE A 22 1.03 -7.15 -33.72
N LEU A 23 0.43 -7.86 -32.76
CA LEU A 23 0.03 -9.25 -32.88
C LEU A 23 -1.46 -9.32 -33.24
N ASN A 24 -1.79 -10.06 -34.30
CA ASN A 24 -3.18 -10.38 -34.59
C ASN A 24 -3.65 -11.51 -33.66
N TYR A 25 -4.18 -11.14 -32.49
CA TYR A 25 -4.60 -12.08 -31.47
C TYR A 25 -5.74 -13.02 -31.91
N ALA A 26 -6.47 -12.67 -32.97
CA ALA A 26 -7.58 -13.48 -33.51
C ALA A 26 -7.12 -14.52 -34.54
N ASP A 27 -5.90 -14.39 -35.09
CA ASP A 27 -5.36 -15.34 -36.04
C ASP A 27 -4.66 -16.50 -35.32
N HIS A 28 -5.44 -17.56 -35.05
CA HIS A 28 -4.95 -18.78 -34.42
C HIS A 28 -4.09 -19.66 -35.34
N THR A 29 -3.95 -19.31 -36.63
CA THR A 29 -3.10 -20.05 -37.57
C THR A 29 -1.64 -19.56 -37.55
N ASN A 30 -1.41 -18.35 -37.05
CA ASN A 30 -0.08 -17.77 -36.94
C ASN A 30 0.69 -18.32 -35.73
N LEU A 31 1.88 -18.89 -35.99
CA LEU A 31 2.79 -19.42 -34.98
C LEU A 31 3.12 -18.41 -33.86
N GLU A 32 3.16 -17.11 -34.17
CA GLU A 32 3.40 -16.07 -33.16
C GLU A 32 2.25 -15.95 -32.17
N THR A 33 1.01 -16.00 -32.67
CA THR A 33 -0.22 -15.97 -31.86
C THR A 33 -0.37 -17.27 -31.08
N GLN A 34 -0.06 -18.41 -31.69
CA GLN A 34 -0.06 -19.69 -31.00
C GLN A 34 0.94 -19.72 -29.85
N LEU A 35 2.18 -19.25 -30.07
CA LEU A 35 3.18 -19.14 -28.99
C LEU A 35 2.70 -18.19 -27.88
N TYR A 36 2.05 -17.08 -28.23
CA TYR A 36 1.47 -16.17 -27.24
C TYR A 36 0.40 -16.86 -26.37
N GLN A 37 -0.55 -17.57 -26.98
CA GLN A 37 -1.62 -18.26 -26.25
C GLN A 37 -1.06 -19.42 -25.40
N LEU A 38 -0.17 -20.24 -25.97
CA LEU A 38 0.49 -21.33 -25.25
C LEU A 38 1.30 -20.83 -24.05
N ALA A 39 1.92 -19.65 -24.15
CA ALA A 39 2.68 -19.05 -23.05
C ALA A 39 1.79 -18.37 -22.00
N LYS A 40 0.54 -18.05 -22.35
CA LYS A 40 -0.48 -17.48 -21.45
C LYS A 40 -1.12 -18.56 -20.56
N ASP A 41 -1.39 -19.73 -21.13
CA ASP A 41 -1.99 -20.86 -20.41
C ASP A 41 -0.93 -21.48 -19.47
N ASP A 42 -1.00 -21.04 -18.22
CA ASP A 42 0.06 -21.14 -17.21
C ASP A 42 0.33 -22.56 -16.73
N GLU A 43 1.16 -23.28 -17.48
CA GLU A 43 1.82 -24.49 -17.01
C GLU A 43 3.34 -24.30 -17.05
N LEU A 44 4.03 -24.86 -16.06
CA LEU A 44 5.50 -24.95 -15.97
C LEU A 44 6.01 -25.97 -17.00
N LYS A 45 5.72 -25.73 -18.28
CA LYS A 45 6.10 -26.61 -19.39
C LYS A 45 7.54 -26.34 -19.82
N GLU A 46 8.26 -27.41 -20.11
CA GLU A 46 9.61 -27.33 -20.65
C GLU A 46 9.61 -26.76 -22.07
N GLU A 47 10.75 -26.24 -22.54
CA GLU A 47 10.83 -25.66 -23.89
C GLU A 47 10.55 -26.68 -25.01
N SER A 48 10.85 -27.97 -24.76
CA SER A 48 10.53 -29.09 -25.65
C SER A 48 9.03 -29.18 -25.98
N PHE A 49 8.16 -28.97 -24.98
CA PHE A 49 6.71 -28.95 -25.18
C PHE A 49 6.28 -27.89 -26.19
N PHE A 50 6.82 -26.66 -26.08
CA PHE A 50 6.44 -25.58 -27.00
C PHE A 50 6.90 -25.85 -28.43
N VAL A 51 8.07 -26.47 -28.61
CA VAL A 51 8.57 -26.84 -29.94
C VAL A 51 7.66 -27.89 -30.58
N GLU A 52 7.29 -28.91 -29.82
CA GLU A 52 6.41 -29.99 -30.29
C GLU A 52 5.02 -29.47 -30.66
N GLN A 53 4.41 -28.63 -29.81
CA GLN A 53 3.08 -28.07 -30.08
C GLN A 53 3.04 -27.11 -31.27
N LEU A 54 4.12 -26.36 -31.52
CA LEU A 54 4.17 -25.36 -32.60
C LEU A 54 4.60 -25.93 -33.95
N TYR A 55 5.45 -26.96 -33.95
CA TYR A 55 6.08 -27.45 -35.17
C TYR A 55 5.84 -28.94 -35.45
N SER A 56 5.21 -29.67 -34.52
CA SER A 56 4.99 -31.12 -34.61
C SER A 56 6.27 -31.96 -34.77
N THR A 57 7.44 -31.36 -34.51
CA THR A 57 8.75 -32.04 -34.55
C THR A 57 9.75 -31.38 -33.61
N PRO A 58 10.54 -32.15 -32.83
CA PRO A 58 11.57 -31.63 -31.94
C PRO A 58 12.77 -31.00 -32.67
N ASP A 59 12.97 -31.30 -33.97
CA ASP A 59 14.11 -30.84 -34.76
C ASP A 59 14.04 -29.34 -35.13
N LYS A 60 12.97 -28.65 -34.74
CA LYS A 60 12.74 -27.21 -35.03
C LYS A 60 13.12 -26.29 -33.87
N ALA A 61 13.93 -26.74 -32.91
CA ALA A 61 14.39 -25.92 -31.79
C ALA A 61 15.03 -24.57 -32.21
N GLY A 62 15.77 -24.54 -33.32
CA GLY A 62 16.33 -23.30 -33.88
C GLY A 62 15.26 -22.31 -34.39
N ALA A 63 14.25 -22.81 -35.09
CA ALA A 63 13.12 -22.00 -35.57
C ALA A 63 12.30 -21.44 -34.41
N TYR A 64 12.07 -22.24 -33.37
CA TYR A 64 11.41 -21.81 -32.14
C TYR A 64 12.15 -20.66 -31.44
N LYS A 65 13.49 -20.71 -31.33
CA LYS A 65 14.27 -19.60 -30.75
C LYS A 65 14.07 -18.28 -31.51
N MET A 66 14.03 -18.33 -32.84
CA MET A 66 13.76 -17.16 -33.68
C MET A 66 12.33 -16.64 -33.51
N LEU A 67 11.34 -17.54 -33.48
CA LEU A 67 9.94 -17.20 -33.25
C LEU A 67 9.77 -16.50 -31.90
N LYS A 68 10.32 -17.09 -30.83
CA LYS A 68 10.30 -16.53 -29.48
C LYS A 68 10.94 -15.14 -29.42
N SER A 69 12.09 -14.94 -30.08
CA SER A 69 12.74 -13.61 -30.17
C SER A 69 11.84 -12.59 -30.89
N ARG A 70 11.22 -13.00 -32.00
CA ARG A 70 10.31 -12.15 -32.78
C ARG A 70 9.07 -11.75 -31.99
N VAL A 71 8.42 -12.70 -31.30
CA VAL A 71 7.26 -12.43 -30.44
C VAL A 71 7.65 -11.48 -29.32
N LYS A 72 8.77 -11.72 -28.62
CA LYS A 72 9.27 -10.79 -27.58
C LYS A 72 9.43 -9.37 -28.12
N ARG A 73 10.08 -9.20 -29.27
CA ARG A 73 10.26 -7.88 -29.90
C ARG A 73 8.92 -7.20 -30.20
N LYS A 74 7.94 -7.95 -30.71
CA LYS A 74 6.58 -7.42 -30.95
C LYS A 74 5.89 -7.00 -29.65
N LEU A 75 6.02 -7.78 -28.56
CA LEU A 75 5.46 -7.42 -27.26
C LEU A 75 6.13 -6.19 -26.64
N TYR A 76 7.45 -6.03 -26.76
CA TYR A 76 8.14 -4.80 -26.36
C TYR A 76 7.62 -3.59 -27.13
N ASN A 77 7.45 -3.71 -28.45
CA ASN A 77 6.87 -2.65 -29.26
C ASN A 77 5.41 -2.35 -28.87
N GLN A 78 4.65 -3.36 -28.44
CA GLN A 78 3.28 -3.19 -27.97
C GLN A 78 3.19 -2.26 -26.74
N LEU A 79 4.24 -2.16 -25.93
CA LEU A 79 4.28 -1.25 -24.77
C LEU A 79 4.09 0.22 -25.16
N LEU A 80 4.45 0.61 -26.39
CA LEU A 80 4.22 1.97 -26.91
C LEU A 80 2.74 2.26 -27.19
N PHE A 81 1.91 1.22 -27.28
CA PHE A 81 0.49 1.27 -27.60
C PHE A 81 -0.42 1.02 -26.39
N LEU A 82 0.16 0.97 -25.18
CA LEU A 82 -0.62 0.89 -23.95
C LEU A 82 -1.58 2.08 -23.87
N ASP A 83 -2.80 1.79 -23.44
CA ASP A 83 -3.81 2.79 -23.18
C ASP A 83 -3.45 3.55 -21.89
N THR A 84 -2.93 4.76 -22.06
CA THR A 84 -2.54 5.61 -20.92
C THR A 84 -3.73 6.07 -20.12
N ASP A 85 -4.93 6.10 -20.70
CA ASP A 85 -6.13 6.55 -20.01
C ASP A 85 -6.75 5.40 -19.18
N ASN A 86 -6.21 4.18 -19.27
CA ASN A 86 -6.61 3.05 -18.44
C ASN A 86 -6.13 3.22 -16.97
N PRO A 87 -7.04 3.31 -15.98
CA PRO A 87 -6.66 3.49 -14.57
C PRO A 87 -5.92 2.28 -13.99
N LYS A 88 -5.99 1.11 -14.61
CA LYS A 88 -5.26 -0.09 -14.17
C LYS A 88 -3.79 -0.08 -14.59
N LEU A 89 -3.37 0.81 -15.50
CA LEU A 89 -2.02 0.85 -16.05
C LEU A 89 -0.98 1.11 -14.95
N VAL A 90 -1.01 2.30 -14.37
CA VAL A 90 -0.13 2.80 -13.30
C VAL A 90 -0.89 3.87 -12.50
N ASP A 91 -0.25 4.46 -11.48
CA ASP A 91 -0.83 5.60 -10.77
C ASP A 91 -1.07 6.78 -11.74
N LEU A 92 -2.02 7.68 -11.39
CA LEU A 92 -2.48 8.75 -12.27
C LEU A 92 -1.32 9.60 -12.83
N ILE A 93 -0.38 10.01 -11.97
CA ILE A 93 0.82 10.74 -12.38
C ILE A 93 1.74 9.90 -13.28
N GLY A 94 1.89 8.59 -13.01
CA GLY A 94 2.65 7.69 -13.87
C GLY A 94 2.04 7.57 -15.27
N SER A 95 0.71 7.54 -15.36
CA SER A 95 -0.02 7.46 -16.63
C SER A 95 0.22 8.73 -17.46
N ILE A 96 0.11 9.90 -16.82
CA ILE A 96 0.38 11.20 -17.46
C ILE A 96 1.84 11.28 -17.92
N LYS A 97 2.80 10.81 -17.10
CA LYS A 97 4.23 10.74 -17.49
C LYS A 97 4.44 9.85 -18.71
N LEU A 98 3.79 8.69 -18.80
CA LEU A 98 3.88 7.80 -19.96
C LEU A 98 3.26 8.45 -21.21
N LYS A 99 2.10 9.09 -21.06
CA LYS A 99 1.42 9.84 -22.13
C LYS A 99 2.32 10.94 -22.68
N CYS A 100 2.93 11.73 -21.79
CA CYS A 100 3.85 12.80 -22.18
C CYS A 100 5.09 12.24 -22.90
N ARG A 101 5.73 11.18 -22.36
CA ARG A 101 6.89 10.53 -23.00
C ARG A 101 6.57 10.01 -24.40
N LYS A 102 5.39 9.42 -24.60
CA LYS A 102 4.95 8.95 -25.91
C LYS A 102 4.86 10.09 -26.93
N ILE A 103 4.30 11.22 -26.53
CA ILE A 103 4.17 12.40 -27.41
C ILE A 103 5.54 13.02 -27.71
N LEU A 104 6.42 13.13 -26.69
CA LEU A 104 7.80 13.62 -26.88
C LEU A 104 8.60 12.72 -27.83
N TYR A 105 8.45 11.41 -27.73
CA TYR A 105 9.07 10.46 -28.66
C TYR A 105 8.56 10.63 -30.10
N GLN A 106 7.25 10.85 -30.27
CA GLN A 106 6.68 11.15 -31.59
C GLN A 106 7.21 12.47 -32.16
N ALA A 107 7.33 13.50 -31.32
CA ALA A 107 7.88 14.79 -31.71
C ALA A 107 9.34 14.69 -32.18
N ASP A 108 10.19 13.98 -31.42
CA ASP A 108 11.59 13.75 -31.79
C ASP A 108 11.70 12.94 -33.09
N SER A 109 10.89 11.88 -33.23
CA SER A 109 10.86 11.05 -34.44
C SER A 109 10.50 11.87 -35.68
N LEU A 110 9.44 12.69 -35.60
CA LEU A 110 9.02 13.57 -36.71
C LEU A 110 10.12 14.58 -37.05
N ARG A 111 10.73 15.21 -36.04
CA ARG A 111 11.81 16.18 -36.25
C ARG A 111 13.01 15.55 -36.97
N ARG A 112 13.40 14.34 -36.57
CA ARG A 112 14.52 13.58 -37.18
C ARG A 112 14.21 13.12 -38.61
N LEU A 113 12.93 13.03 -38.97
CA LEU A 113 12.46 12.75 -40.32
C LEU A 113 12.18 14.05 -41.11
N ASP A 114 12.73 15.19 -40.67
CA ASP A 114 12.55 16.53 -41.24
C ASP A 114 11.11 17.10 -41.23
N GLU A 115 10.17 16.44 -40.55
CA GLU A 115 8.78 16.88 -40.40
C GLU A 115 8.61 17.89 -39.24
N SER A 116 9.03 19.13 -39.50
CA SER A 116 9.07 20.20 -38.48
C SER A 116 7.69 20.68 -37.98
N VAL A 117 6.67 20.72 -38.86
CA VAL A 117 5.35 21.24 -38.52
C VAL A 117 4.61 20.31 -37.56
N LEU A 118 4.58 19.01 -37.88
CA LEU A 118 3.94 18.00 -37.04
C LEU A 118 4.70 17.80 -35.74
N SER A 119 6.04 17.85 -35.78
CA SER A 119 6.86 17.83 -34.57
C SER A 119 6.49 18.96 -33.61
N GLU A 120 6.38 20.21 -34.10
CA GLU A 120 5.99 21.35 -33.27
C GLU A 120 4.60 21.17 -32.63
N GLN A 121 3.64 20.61 -33.37
CA GLN A 121 2.30 20.33 -32.84
C GLN A 121 2.34 19.32 -31.69
N GLN A 122 3.12 18.24 -31.82
CA GLN A 122 3.30 17.26 -30.75
C GLN A 122 4.05 17.87 -29.56
N LEU A 123 5.09 18.68 -29.78
CA LEU A 123 5.82 19.37 -28.70
C LEU A 123 4.89 20.29 -27.90
N LYS A 124 4.07 21.09 -28.57
CA LYS A 124 3.09 21.97 -27.90
C LYS A 124 2.13 21.15 -27.04
N LYS A 125 1.62 20.04 -27.55
CA LYS A 125 0.74 19.13 -26.80
C LYS A 125 1.46 18.53 -25.58
N ALA A 126 2.70 18.06 -25.74
CA ALA A 126 3.49 17.53 -24.63
C ALA A 126 3.76 18.61 -23.57
N LEU A 127 4.11 19.82 -23.98
CA LEU A 127 4.37 20.95 -23.08
C LEU A 127 3.13 21.34 -22.29
N THR A 128 1.95 21.41 -22.92
CA THR A 128 0.69 21.64 -22.20
C THR A 128 0.47 20.58 -21.12
N ILE A 129 0.59 19.30 -21.47
CA ILE A 129 0.43 18.21 -20.50
C ILE A 129 1.46 18.31 -19.38
N ALA A 130 2.72 18.56 -19.70
CA ALA A 130 3.80 18.66 -18.72
C ALA A 130 3.61 19.86 -17.79
N GLN A 131 3.19 21.01 -18.30
CA GLN A 131 2.95 22.21 -17.50
C GLN A 131 1.74 22.06 -16.58
N ASP A 132 0.62 21.55 -17.12
CA ASP A 132 -0.60 21.30 -16.34
C ASP A 132 -0.34 20.30 -15.22
N ALA A 133 0.44 19.25 -15.49
CA ALA A 133 0.82 18.24 -14.50
C ALA A 133 2.08 18.59 -13.68
N GLN A 134 2.70 19.74 -13.95
CA GLN A 134 3.95 20.21 -13.32
C GLN A 134 5.10 19.19 -13.36
N LEU A 135 5.29 18.56 -14.53
CA LEU A 135 6.33 17.59 -14.81
C LEU A 135 7.61 18.27 -15.31
N VAL A 136 8.47 18.72 -14.40
CA VAL A 136 9.71 19.47 -14.71
C VAL A 136 10.61 18.72 -15.70
N GLU A 137 10.87 17.43 -15.49
CA GLU A 137 11.69 16.60 -16.40
C GLU A 137 11.16 16.60 -17.84
N HIS A 138 9.84 16.45 -18.00
CA HIS A 138 9.19 16.36 -19.32
C HIS A 138 9.04 17.74 -19.97
N GLU A 139 8.85 18.79 -19.18
CA GLU A 139 8.84 20.17 -19.68
C GLU A 139 10.23 20.55 -20.23
N ILE A 140 11.30 20.17 -19.53
CA ILE A 140 12.68 20.36 -20.00
C ILE A 140 12.89 19.66 -21.34
N ASP A 141 12.58 18.36 -21.44
CA ASP A 141 12.75 17.59 -22.70
C ASP A 141 11.98 18.24 -23.87
N GLY A 142 10.72 18.62 -23.64
CA GLY A 142 9.91 19.31 -24.64
C GLY A 142 10.48 20.66 -25.07
N LEU A 143 10.99 21.46 -24.12
CA LEU A 143 11.57 22.77 -24.41
C LEU A 143 12.95 22.66 -25.07
N GLU A 144 13.77 21.68 -24.72
CA GLU A 144 15.04 21.41 -25.38
C GLU A 144 14.82 21.08 -26.86
N GLN A 145 13.87 20.16 -27.14
CA GLN A 145 13.50 19.82 -28.52
C GLN A 145 12.90 21.03 -29.27
N LEU A 146 12.07 21.84 -28.61
CA LEU A 146 11.50 23.05 -29.21
C LEU A 146 12.59 24.09 -29.50
N ARG A 147 13.57 24.27 -28.61
CA ARG A 147 14.70 25.19 -28.79
C ARG A 147 15.52 24.80 -30.03
N ILE A 148 15.77 23.49 -30.21
CA ILE A 148 16.45 22.96 -31.41
C ILE A 148 15.64 23.31 -32.67
N LEU A 149 14.33 23.00 -32.68
CA LEU A 149 13.46 23.31 -33.81
C LEU A 149 13.45 24.81 -34.17
N LEU A 150 13.40 25.67 -33.15
CA LEU A 150 13.42 27.11 -33.31
C LEU A 150 14.74 27.61 -33.91
N ALA A 151 15.87 27.01 -33.52
CA ALA A 151 17.20 27.37 -34.02
C ALA A 151 17.44 26.87 -35.46
N GLU A 152 17.00 25.66 -35.79
CA GLU A 152 17.34 25.00 -37.06
C GLU A 152 16.36 25.33 -38.20
N LYS A 153 15.08 25.55 -37.90
CA LYS A 153 14.02 25.63 -38.94
C LYS A 153 13.26 26.95 -38.96
N LYS A 154 13.04 27.60 -37.80
CA LYS A 154 12.15 28.78 -37.69
C LYS A 154 12.86 30.12 -37.57
N PHE A 155 14.04 30.15 -36.95
CA PHE A 155 14.85 31.36 -36.70
C PHE A 155 14.09 32.49 -35.97
N LYS A 156 13.12 32.14 -35.11
CA LYS A 156 12.32 33.09 -34.34
C LYS A 156 12.98 33.47 -33.03
N ARG A 157 13.78 34.54 -33.04
CA ARG A 157 14.60 34.95 -31.88
C ARG A 157 13.82 35.13 -30.57
N LYS A 158 12.68 35.83 -30.60
CA LYS A 158 11.86 36.06 -29.39
C LYS A 158 11.33 34.77 -28.75
N GLU A 159 10.92 33.80 -29.55
CA GLU A 159 10.44 32.50 -29.05
C GLU A 159 11.61 31.68 -28.50
N PHE A 160 12.77 31.73 -29.16
CA PHE A 160 14.00 31.06 -28.72
C PHE A 160 14.49 31.59 -27.36
N ASP A 161 14.55 32.91 -27.19
CA ASP A 161 14.99 33.53 -25.94
C ASP A 161 14.04 33.21 -24.78
N LYS A 162 12.72 33.21 -25.04
CA LYS A 162 11.70 32.77 -24.05
C LYS A 162 11.89 31.32 -23.65
N CYS A 163 12.11 30.43 -24.62
CA CYS A 163 12.35 29.02 -24.38
C CYS A 163 13.60 28.79 -23.52
N THR A 164 14.69 29.47 -23.86
CA THR A 164 15.97 29.38 -23.13
C THR A 164 15.84 29.88 -21.70
N ALA A 165 15.23 31.06 -21.49
CA ALA A 165 15.01 31.59 -20.14
C ALA A 165 14.10 30.70 -19.27
N ARG A 166 13.16 29.95 -19.87
CA ARG A 166 12.34 28.97 -19.16
C ARG A 166 13.16 27.74 -18.78
N LEU A 167 13.98 27.23 -19.69
CA LEU A 167 14.90 26.11 -19.43
C LEU A 167 15.84 26.41 -18.27
N ASP A 168 16.47 27.59 -18.24
CA ASP A 168 17.41 27.97 -17.17
C ASP A 168 16.75 27.88 -15.78
N LYS A 169 15.50 28.34 -15.66
CA LYS A 169 14.73 28.24 -14.42
C LYS A 169 14.39 26.79 -14.07
N LEU A 170 14.01 25.98 -15.06
CA LEU A 170 13.65 24.58 -14.84
C LEU A 170 14.85 23.72 -14.47
N TYR A 171 16.04 23.99 -15.01
CA TYR A 171 17.26 23.28 -14.62
C TYR A 171 17.58 23.50 -13.14
N GLN A 172 17.45 24.73 -12.63
CA GLN A 172 17.62 25.02 -11.20
C GLN A 172 16.64 24.23 -10.33
N ILE A 173 15.38 24.13 -10.75
CA ILE A 173 14.37 23.33 -10.03
C ILE A 173 14.73 21.83 -10.12
N GLN A 174 15.14 21.35 -11.31
CA GLN A 174 15.49 19.94 -11.53
C GLN A 174 16.68 19.50 -10.68
N GLU A 175 17.68 20.36 -10.46
CA GLU A 175 18.79 20.05 -9.56
C GLU A 175 18.31 19.76 -8.14
N ILE A 176 17.40 20.59 -7.63
CA ILE A 176 16.79 20.40 -6.30
C ILE A 176 15.90 19.15 -6.29
N GLU A 177 15.11 18.91 -7.34
CA GLU A 177 14.32 17.68 -7.46
C GLU A 177 15.20 16.42 -7.43
N ARG A 178 16.33 16.42 -8.14
CA ARG A 178 17.29 15.31 -8.12
C ARG A 178 17.94 15.12 -6.74
N ALA A 179 18.29 16.22 -6.07
CA ALA A 179 18.77 16.17 -4.69
C ALA A 179 17.72 15.57 -3.74
N SER A 180 16.45 15.96 -3.90
CA SER A 180 15.33 15.42 -3.12
C SER A 180 15.10 13.92 -3.36
N ASP A 181 15.20 13.46 -4.61
CA ASP A 181 15.09 12.04 -4.97
C ASP A 181 16.26 11.24 -4.39
N LYS A 182 17.49 11.78 -4.40
CA LYS A 182 18.65 11.13 -3.79
C LYS A 182 18.41 10.86 -2.31
N ILE A 183 17.95 11.85 -1.55
CA ILE A 183 17.62 11.69 -0.11
C ILE A 183 16.54 10.63 0.07
N TYR A 184 15.45 10.73 -0.68
CA TYR A 184 14.31 9.82 -0.55
C TYR A 184 14.70 8.37 -0.88
N TYR A 185 15.43 8.14 -1.98
CA TYR A 185 15.81 6.79 -2.38
C TYR A 185 16.94 6.20 -1.54
N ASP A 186 17.87 7.01 -1.03
CA ASP A 186 18.85 6.56 -0.02
C ASP A 186 18.13 6.05 1.22
N PHE A 187 17.18 6.83 1.74
CA PHE A 187 16.36 6.43 2.87
C PHE A 187 15.58 5.12 2.59
N ARG A 188 14.89 5.04 1.44
CA ARG A 188 14.09 3.86 1.03
C ARG A 188 14.94 2.62 0.76
N PHE A 189 16.19 2.78 0.39
CA PHE A 189 17.13 1.68 0.23
C PHE A 189 17.55 1.16 1.61
N ASN A 190 17.98 2.06 2.50
CA ASN A 190 18.54 1.71 3.80
C ASN A 190 17.53 1.05 4.76
N ILE A 191 16.24 1.42 4.68
CA ILE A 191 15.18 0.80 5.52
C ILE A 191 15.00 -0.71 5.27
N LYS A 192 15.42 -1.22 4.11
CA LYS A 192 15.28 -2.66 3.79
C LYS A 192 16.29 -3.55 4.51
N PHE A 193 17.33 -3.00 5.13
CA PHE A 193 18.42 -3.74 5.77
C PHE A 193 18.19 -4.06 7.26
N GLY A 194 16.93 -4.07 7.72
CA GLY A 194 16.55 -4.60 9.04
C GLY A 194 16.69 -3.62 10.22
N VAL A 195 16.41 -4.14 11.43
CA VAL A 195 16.12 -3.37 12.65
C VAL A 195 17.32 -2.53 13.15
N GLU A 196 18.54 -3.05 13.04
CA GLU A 196 19.75 -2.34 13.51
C GLU A 196 20.07 -1.10 12.65
N THR A 197 19.88 -1.24 11.33
CA THR A 197 19.99 -0.12 10.38
C THR A 197 18.90 0.92 10.65
N ASN A 198 17.70 0.49 11.03
CA ASN A 198 16.57 1.38 11.33
C ASN A 198 16.81 2.30 12.54
N TYR A 199 17.58 1.87 13.56
CA TYR A 199 17.91 2.74 14.71
C TYR A 199 18.84 3.90 14.31
N LYS A 200 19.89 3.61 13.52
CA LYS A 200 20.78 4.65 12.98
C LYS A 200 20.07 5.53 11.95
N LEU A 201 19.17 4.95 11.16
CA LEU A 201 18.33 5.67 10.20
C LEU A 201 17.36 6.62 10.90
N LYS A 202 16.78 6.20 12.04
CA LYS A 202 15.91 7.03 12.88
C LYS A 202 16.61 8.34 13.28
N GLN A 203 17.88 8.27 13.69
CA GLN A 203 18.67 9.45 14.05
C GLN A 203 18.90 10.43 12.88
N LYS A 204 18.97 9.92 11.65
CA LYS A 204 19.17 10.74 10.44
C LYS A 204 17.88 11.24 9.81
N LEU A 205 16.75 10.57 10.06
CA LEU A 205 15.47 10.85 9.40
C LEU A 205 15.00 12.29 9.61
N LEU A 206 15.15 12.84 10.82
CA LEU A 206 14.78 14.23 11.08
C LEU A 206 15.59 15.22 10.22
N GLY A 207 16.88 14.95 10.02
CA GLY A 207 17.73 15.75 9.14
C GLY A 207 17.23 15.73 7.69
N TYR A 208 16.94 14.54 7.15
CA TYR A 208 16.38 14.39 5.81
C TYR A 208 15.03 15.08 5.64
N VAL A 209 14.16 14.97 6.64
CA VAL A 209 12.85 15.64 6.64
C VAL A 209 13.00 17.16 6.59
N ASN A 210 13.89 17.74 7.40
CA ASN A 210 14.11 19.18 7.44
C ASN A 210 14.75 19.70 6.14
N GLU A 211 15.69 18.95 5.56
CA GLU A 211 16.32 19.31 4.29
C GLU A 211 15.30 19.32 3.14
N LEU A 212 14.46 18.29 3.05
CA LEU A 212 13.39 18.23 2.05
C LEU A 212 12.33 19.33 2.24
N GLN A 213 12.05 19.71 3.49
CA GLN A 213 11.16 20.83 3.79
C GLN A 213 11.75 22.14 3.23
N ASN A 214 13.02 22.42 3.51
CA ASN A 214 13.71 23.61 3.00
C ASN A 214 13.72 23.65 1.46
N TYR A 215 13.97 22.51 0.81
CA TYR A 215 13.90 22.41 -0.66
C TYR A 215 12.50 22.69 -1.19
N TRP A 216 11.46 22.21 -0.52
CA TRP A 216 10.08 22.48 -0.93
C TRP A 216 9.73 23.96 -0.74
N GLU A 217 10.10 24.57 0.38
CA GLU A 217 9.86 25.98 0.65
C GLU A 217 10.57 26.90 -0.34
N ALA A 218 11.79 26.53 -0.77
CA ALA A 218 12.56 27.28 -1.77
C ALA A 218 12.01 27.16 -3.20
N THR A 219 11.41 26.03 -3.56
CA THR A 219 11.03 25.75 -4.97
C THR A 219 9.54 25.74 -5.24
N ASN A 220 8.73 25.48 -4.22
CA ASN A 220 7.33 25.06 -4.34
C ASN A 220 7.11 23.87 -5.31
N SER A 221 8.14 23.05 -5.57
CA SER A 221 8.00 21.88 -6.44
C SER A 221 7.12 20.83 -5.78
N ASN A 222 6.08 20.38 -6.50
CA ASN A 222 5.19 19.33 -6.03
C ASN A 222 5.87 17.95 -6.00
N MET A 223 6.92 17.74 -6.78
CA MET A 223 7.75 16.53 -6.69
C MET A 223 8.52 16.52 -5.36
N VAL A 224 9.15 17.65 -5.00
CA VAL A 224 9.86 17.79 -3.71
C VAL A 224 8.88 17.64 -2.55
N PHE A 225 7.71 18.29 -2.63
CA PHE A 225 6.64 18.11 -1.64
C PHE A 225 6.27 16.64 -1.46
N ARG A 226 6.07 15.89 -2.55
CA ARG A 226 5.73 14.46 -2.46
C ARG A 226 6.78 13.68 -1.66
N ARG A 227 8.07 13.96 -1.86
CA ARG A 227 9.16 13.31 -1.10
C ARG A 227 9.19 13.72 0.36
N TYR A 228 9.11 15.03 0.60
CA TYR A 228 9.01 15.60 1.95
C TYR A 228 7.85 14.97 2.72
N HIS A 229 6.66 14.98 2.13
CA HIS A 229 5.45 14.50 2.75
C HIS A 229 5.52 13.00 3.06
N GLN A 230 6.04 12.18 2.14
CA GLN A 230 6.26 10.75 2.37
C GLN A 230 7.22 10.46 3.53
N LEU A 231 8.35 11.19 3.63
CA LEU A 231 9.29 10.98 4.75
C LEU A 231 8.76 11.56 6.06
N LYS A 232 8.03 12.67 6.03
CA LYS A 232 7.46 13.28 7.24
C LYS A 232 6.38 12.40 7.85
N MET A 233 5.52 11.80 7.02
CA MET A 233 4.56 10.77 7.44
C MET A 233 5.28 9.61 8.14
N PHE A 234 6.30 9.06 7.49
CA PHE A 234 7.08 7.96 8.03
C PHE A 234 7.80 8.32 9.35
N TYR A 235 8.29 9.56 9.48
CA TYR A 235 8.89 10.07 10.71
C TYR A 235 7.92 10.01 11.90
N TYR A 236 6.69 10.51 11.74
CA TYR A 236 5.70 10.43 12.81
C TYR A 236 5.33 8.99 13.18
N GLU A 237 5.23 8.11 12.18
CA GLU A 237 4.97 6.68 12.41
C GLU A 237 6.07 5.98 13.21
N MET A 238 7.34 6.35 12.97
CA MET A 238 8.49 5.83 13.71
C MET A 238 8.58 6.38 15.14
N GLU A 239 8.27 7.66 15.33
CA GLU A 239 8.27 8.28 16.65
C GLU A 239 7.07 7.84 17.49
N GLY A 240 5.96 7.46 16.85
CA GLY A 240 4.69 7.19 17.52
C GLY A 240 4.00 8.46 18.01
N ASP A 241 4.45 9.65 17.56
CA ASP A 241 3.82 10.94 17.87
C ASP A 241 2.65 11.18 16.90
N PHE A 242 1.52 10.53 17.19
CA PHE A 242 0.31 10.61 16.38
C PHE A 242 -0.46 11.92 16.57
N ASP A 243 -0.29 12.61 17.70
CA ASP A 243 -0.90 13.92 17.94
C ASP A 243 -0.33 14.97 16.97
N SER A 244 1.01 15.06 16.89
CA SER A 244 1.67 15.92 15.90
C SER A 244 1.38 15.48 14.47
N TYR A 245 1.21 14.17 14.25
CA TYR A 245 0.85 13.63 12.94
C TYR A 245 -0.52 14.14 12.48
N ILE A 246 -1.53 14.10 13.34
CA ILE A 246 -2.88 14.61 13.04
C ILE A 246 -2.82 16.09 12.67
N ILE A 247 -2.11 16.91 13.46
CA ILE A 247 -1.94 18.34 13.20
C ILE A 247 -1.29 18.57 11.83
N TYR A 248 -0.23 17.82 11.53
CA TYR A 248 0.46 17.90 10.25
C TYR A 248 -0.44 17.52 9.07
N LEU A 249 -1.22 16.43 9.17
CA LEU A 249 -2.14 16.01 8.12
C LEU A 249 -3.23 17.06 7.88
N LYS A 250 -3.82 17.61 8.95
CA LYS A 250 -4.82 18.70 8.86
C LYS A 250 -4.24 19.93 8.14
N ASN A 251 -3.03 20.35 8.50
CA ASN A 251 -2.34 21.45 7.82
C ASN A 251 -2.07 21.11 6.34
N THR A 252 -1.69 19.88 6.04
CA THR A 252 -1.47 19.43 4.66
C THR A 252 -2.76 19.48 3.84
N PHE A 253 -3.90 19.09 4.41
CA PHE A 253 -5.21 19.23 3.76
C PHE A 253 -5.56 20.69 3.48
N LEU A 254 -5.22 21.63 4.38
CA LEU A 254 -5.42 23.06 4.12
C LEU A 254 -4.58 23.53 2.92
N LEU A 255 -3.31 23.10 2.84
CA LEU A 255 -2.42 23.43 1.72
C LEU A 255 -2.94 22.82 0.40
N TYR A 256 -3.44 21.60 0.44
CA TYR A 256 -4.07 20.95 -0.70
C TYR A 256 -5.33 21.68 -1.17
N ASN A 257 -6.25 21.99 -0.24
CA ASN A 257 -7.50 22.69 -0.56
C ASN A 257 -7.27 24.13 -1.05
N SER A 258 -6.16 24.77 -0.64
CA SER A 258 -5.75 26.09 -1.15
C SER A 258 -5.15 26.06 -2.56
N GLY A 259 -4.91 24.89 -3.13
CA GLY A 259 -4.26 24.72 -4.44
C GLY A 259 -2.73 24.83 -4.41
N LYS A 260 -2.10 24.98 -3.23
CA LYS A 260 -0.64 25.01 -3.12
C LYS A 260 -0.01 23.65 -3.46
N ILE A 261 -0.74 22.57 -3.20
CA ILE A 261 -0.33 21.20 -3.55
C ILE A 261 -1.18 20.72 -4.72
N HIS A 262 -0.52 20.31 -5.80
CA HIS A 262 -1.20 19.82 -6.99
C HIS A 262 -1.76 18.42 -6.74
N HIS A 263 -3.01 18.18 -7.18
CA HIS A 263 -3.76 16.94 -6.90
C HIS A 263 -3.09 15.65 -7.38
N LEU A 264 -2.22 15.72 -8.39
CA LEU A 264 -1.45 14.56 -8.86
C LEU A 264 -0.39 14.07 -7.87
N TYR A 265 -0.03 14.89 -6.88
CA TYR A 265 1.05 14.62 -5.93
C TYR A 265 0.54 14.35 -4.51
N PHE A 266 -0.78 14.43 -4.31
CA PHE A 266 -1.43 14.21 -3.02
C PHE A 266 -2.69 13.36 -3.19
N SER A 267 -2.70 12.18 -2.57
CA SER A 267 -3.89 11.33 -2.53
C SER A 267 -4.71 11.66 -1.29
N GLU A 268 -5.85 12.31 -1.48
CA GLU A 268 -6.77 12.66 -0.38
C GLU A 268 -7.21 11.41 0.37
N ASN A 269 -7.68 10.37 -0.35
CA ASN A 269 -8.17 9.14 0.25
C ASN A 269 -7.10 8.41 1.07
N PHE A 270 -5.85 8.36 0.57
CA PHE A 270 -4.75 7.74 1.32
C PHE A 270 -4.43 8.53 2.59
N ASN A 271 -4.38 9.86 2.51
CA ASN A 271 -4.11 10.70 3.68
C ASN A 271 -5.25 10.66 4.71
N LYS A 272 -6.50 10.54 4.26
CA LYS A 272 -7.65 10.33 5.15
C LYS A 272 -7.57 8.96 5.83
N TYR A 273 -7.18 7.92 5.10
CA TYR A 273 -6.94 6.60 5.69
C TYR A 273 -5.87 6.65 6.80
N VAL A 274 -4.77 7.37 6.55
CA VAL A 274 -3.71 7.60 7.55
C VAL A 274 -4.25 8.42 8.73
N LEU A 275 -5.08 9.44 8.48
CA LEU A 275 -5.69 10.27 9.52
C LEU A 275 -6.62 9.45 10.43
N VAL A 276 -7.47 8.60 9.86
CA VAL A 276 -8.33 7.65 10.59
C VAL A 276 -7.48 6.75 11.48
N PHE A 277 -6.38 6.23 10.94
CA PHE A 277 -5.44 5.43 11.72
C PHE A 277 -4.81 6.25 12.86
N ALA A 278 -4.37 7.49 12.61
CA ALA A 278 -3.80 8.34 13.66
C ALA A 278 -4.81 8.66 14.78
N TYR A 279 -6.09 8.86 14.45
CA TYR A 279 -7.16 9.02 15.44
C TYR A 279 -7.36 7.78 16.30
N LEU A 280 -7.30 6.59 15.70
CA LEU A 280 -7.32 5.34 16.46
C LEU A 280 -6.16 5.26 17.46
N ARG A 281 -4.97 5.67 17.03
CA ARG A 281 -3.75 5.63 17.85
C ARG A 281 -3.74 6.63 19.00
N THR A 282 -4.37 7.79 18.82
CA THR A 282 -4.54 8.82 19.86
C THR A 282 -5.81 8.62 20.69
N GLN A 283 -6.59 7.56 20.43
CA GLN A 283 -7.87 7.28 21.08
C GLN A 283 -8.92 8.39 20.89
N ASN A 284 -8.76 9.23 19.86
CA ASN A 284 -9.74 10.25 19.50
C ASN A 284 -10.84 9.63 18.65
N TYR A 285 -11.69 8.82 19.30
CA TYR A 285 -12.67 7.99 18.60
C TYR A 285 -13.78 8.80 17.94
N ILE A 286 -14.16 9.95 18.48
CA ILE A 286 -15.26 10.76 17.94
C ILE A 286 -14.91 11.27 16.55
N GLU A 287 -13.76 11.94 16.42
CA GLU A 287 -13.28 12.43 15.13
C GLU A 287 -12.88 11.26 14.21
N GLY A 288 -12.29 10.20 14.77
CA GLY A 288 -11.93 8.99 14.03
C GLY A 288 -13.13 8.32 13.36
N LEU A 289 -14.23 8.09 14.09
CA LEU A 289 -15.45 7.47 13.55
C LEU A 289 -16.07 8.33 12.46
N LYS A 290 -16.13 9.65 12.67
CA LYS A 290 -16.65 10.59 11.67
C LYS A 290 -15.86 10.52 10.37
N GLU A 291 -14.53 10.65 10.45
CA GLU A 291 -13.67 10.61 9.27
C GLU A 291 -13.71 9.23 8.58
N ALA A 292 -13.83 8.15 9.38
CA ALA A 292 -13.91 6.80 8.84
C ALA A 292 -15.21 6.55 8.06
N GLU A 293 -16.34 7.04 8.55
CA GLU A 293 -17.63 6.96 7.86
C GLU A 293 -17.60 7.76 6.56
N GLU A 294 -17.05 8.98 6.56
CA GLU A 294 -16.91 9.77 5.32
C GLU A 294 -16.02 9.07 4.28
N LEU A 295 -14.90 8.48 4.72
CA LEU A 295 -13.95 7.82 3.82
C LEU A 295 -14.50 6.52 3.23
N LYS A 296 -15.37 5.80 3.95
CA LYS A 296 -16.02 4.56 3.49
C LYS A 296 -16.73 4.75 2.15
N TYR A 297 -17.41 5.88 1.95
CA TYR A 297 -18.16 6.20 0.73
C TYR A 297 -17.28 6.74 -0.42
N ARG A 298 -16.03 7.15 -0.12
CA ARG A 298 -15.09 7.68 -1.11
C ARG A 298 -14.22 6.60 -1.75
N ILE A 299 -13.99 5.50 -1.04
CA ILE A 299 -13.22 4.37 -1.55
C ILE A 299 -14.15 3.41 -2.27
N GLU A 300 -13.77 2.96 -3.46
CA GLU A 300 -14.55 1.98 -4.23
C GLU A 300 -14.76 0.69 -3.42
N ASN A 301 -16.04 0.37 -3.20
CA ASN A 301 -16.48 -0.79 -2.43
C ASN A 301 -15.93 -2.09 -3.03
N GLY A 302 -15.41 -2.98 -2.17
CA GLY A 302 -14.87 -4.27 -2.59
C GLY A 302 -13.41 -4.25 -3.01
N THR A 303 -12.76 -3.09 -3.11
CA THR A 303 -11.32 -3.00 -3.35
C THR A 303 -10.53 -3.38 -2.10
N ASN A 304 -9.27 -3.81 -2.27
CA ASN A 304 -8.38 -4.08 -1.14
C ASN A 304 -8.24 -2.86 -0.19
N ASN A 305 -8.19 -1.65 -0.75
CA ASN A 305 -8.11 -0.42 0.03
C ASN A 305 -9.38 -0.21 0.87
N TRP A 306 -10.55 -0.56 0.35
CA TRP A 306 -11.81 -0.49 1.09
C TRP A 306 -11.79 -1.46 2.27
N PHE A 307 -11.40 -2.72 2.08
CA PHE A 307 -11.31 -3.68 3.18
C PHE A 307 -10.26 -3.28 4.23
N MET A 308 -9.12 -2.69 3.83
CA MET A 308 -8.14 -2.14 4.77
C MET A 308 -8.69 -0.97 5.57
N HIS A 309 -9.50 -0.11 4.93
CA HIS A 309 -10.16 1.01 5.60
C HIS A 309 -11.20 0.53 6.62
N MET A 310 -12.06 -0.41 6.22
CA MET A 310 -13.10 -0.96 7.11
C MET A 310 -12.52 -1.62 8.36
N GLU A 311 -11.30 -2.15 8.31
CA GLU A 311 -10.61 -2.67 9.50
C GLU A 311 -10.31 -1.56 10.53
N ASN A 312 -9.72 -0.44 10.10
CA ASN A 312 -9.47 0.70 10.99
C ASN A 312 -10.80 1.26 11.54
N TYR A 313 -11.84 1.28 10.70
CA TYR A 313 -13.16 1.71 11.13
C TYR A 313 -13.75 0.77 12.18
N PHE A 314 -13.64 -0.54 11.98
CA PHE A 314 -14.06 -1.54 12.95
C PHE A 314 -13.33 -1.37 14.29
N TYR A 315 -12.01 -1.16 14.27
CA TYR A 315 -11.26 -0.92 15.51
C TYR A 315 -11.74 0.34 16.23
N LEU A 316 -11.97 1.45 15.53
CA LEU A 316 -12.52 2.67 16.15
C LEU A 316 -13.88 2.40 16.83
N ALA A 317 -14.76 1.63 16.18
CA ALA A 317 -16.07 1.28 16.72
C ALA A 317 -15.96 0.37 17.96
N VAL A 318 -15.09 -0.65 17.93
CA VAL A 318 -14.88 -1.54 19.08
C VAL A 318 -14.20 -0.82 20.25
N HIS A 319 -13.19 0.01 19.98
CA HIS A 319 -12.42 0.72 21.00
C HIS A 319 -13.27 1.79 21.70
N SER A 320 -14.17 2.44 20.96
CA SER A 320 -15.18 3.36 21.52
C SER A 320 -16.38 2.67 22.17
N LYS A 321 -16.43 1.34 22.16
CA LYS A 321 -17.58 0.52 22.60
C LYS A 321 -18.87 0.80 21.83
N ASN A 322 -18.78 1.38 20.63
CA ASN A 322 -19.92 1.52 19.72
C ASN A 322 -20.16 0.19 18.98
N TYR A 323 -20.72 -0.78 19.71
CA TYR A 323 -20.94 -2.13 19.20
C TYR A 323 -22.02 -2.22 18.12
N HIS A 324 -22.94 -1.25 18.09
CA HIS A 324 -23.91 -1.14 17.01
C HIS A 324 -23.19 -0.91 15.67
N GLU A 325 -22.29 0.08 15.64
CA GLU A 325 -21.52 0.38 14.44
C GLU A 325 -20.56 -0.76 14.08
N ALA A 326 -19.89 -1.35 15.08
CA ALA A 326 -19.02 -2.51 14.86
C ALA A 326 -19.76 -3.70 14.22
N ASN A 327 -21.03 -3.94 14.61
CA ASN A 327 -21.89 -4.96 14.00
C ASN A 327 -22.25 -4.63 12.56
N SER A 328 -22.58 -3.37 12.27
CA SER A 328 -22.89 -2.87 10.93
C SER A 328 -21.70 -3.12 10.00
N ILE A 329 -20.52 -2.67 10.41
CA ILE A 329 -19.25 -2.85 9.68
C ILE A 329 -18.95 -4.33 9.41
N LEU A 330 -18.99 -5.18 10.45
CA LEU A 330 -18.72 -6.61 10.30
C LEU A 330 -19.68 -7.25 9.31
N THR A 331 -20.97 -6.93 9.42
CA THR A 331 -22.00 -7.48 8.54
C THR A 331 -21.75 -7.06 7.09
N GLU A 332 -21.49 -5.78 6.86
CA GLU A 332 -21.21 -5.24 5.53
C GLU A 332 -19.98 -5.88 4.88
N VAL A 333 -18.90 -6.05 5.65
CA VAL A 333 -17.67 -6.66 5.15
C VAL A 333 -17.86 -8.13 4.81
N VAL A 334 -18.51 -8.91 5.68
CA VAL A 334 -18.66 -10.35 5.52
C VAL A 334 -19.67 -10.72 4.43
N THR A 335 -20.68 -9.88 4.22
CA THR A 335 -21.68 -10.07 3.16
C THR A 335 -21.25 -9.49 1.81
N ASN A 336 -20.11 -8.80 1.77
CA ASN A 336 -19.55 -8.27 0.53
C ASN A 336 -19.20 -9.39 -0.46
N LYS A 337 -19.66 -9.28 -1.71
CA LYS A 337 -19.40 -10.27 -2.76
C LYS A 337 -17.91 -10.55 -3.01
N TYR A 338 -17.04 -9.55 -2.77
CA TYR A 338 -15.60 -9.67 -2.98
C TYR A 338 -14.85 -10.24 -1.76
N PHE A 339 -15.52 -10.48 -0.63
CA PHE A 339 -14.89 -11.03 0.57
C PHE A 339 -14.23 -12.39 0.30
N ALA A 340 -14.87 -13.23 -0.53
CA ALA A 340 -14.34 -14.54 -0.91
C ALA A 340 -13.08 -14.45 -1.79
N GLU A 341 -12.88 -13.33 -2.48
CA GLU A 341 -11.71 -13.08 -3.33
C GLU A 341 -10.51 -12.54 -2.55
N LEU A 342 -10.70 -12.13 -1.29
CA LEU A 342 -9.63 -11.69 -0.43
C LEU A 342 -8.59 -12.80 -0.23
N LYS A 343 -7.34 -12.37 -0.01
CA LYS A 343 -6.29 -13.30 0.43
C LYS A 343 -6.72 -13.98 1.73
N HIS A 344 -6.37 -15.27 1.85
CA HIS A 344 -6.74 -16.09 3.01
C HIS A 344 -6.42 -15.41 4.37
N VAL A 345 -5.24 -14.78 4.48
CA VAL A 345 -4.84 -14.05 5.69
C VAL A 345 -5.82 -12.93 6.04
N ALA A 346 -6.32 -12.18 5.05
CA ALA A 346 -7.30 -11.12 5.30
C ALA A 346 -8.65 -11.69 5.76
N GLN A 347 -9.09 -12.82 5.18
CA GLN A 347 -10.32 -13.50 5.62
C GLN A 347 -10.21 -14.00 7.07
N GLU A 348 -9.08 -14.59 7.44
CA GLU A 348 -8.81 -15.07 8.80
C GLU A 348 -8.86 -13.94 9.84
N ARG A 349 -8.37 -12.76 9.49
CA ARG A 349 -8.47 -11.58 10.36
C ARG A 349 -9.90 -11.17 10.65
N TRP A 350 -10.76 -11.12 9.62
CA TRP A 350 -12.17 -10.79 9.80
C TRP A 350 -12.93 -11.85 10.62
N ILE A 351 -12.54 -13.13 10.52
CA ILE A 351 -13.06 -14.20 11.38
C ILE A 351 -12.65 -13.99 12.83
N LEU A 352 -11.40 -13.58 13.07
CA LEU A 352 -10.92 -13.25 14.40
C LEU A 352 -11.68 -12.07 14.99
N TYR A 353 -11.91 -11.01 14.21
CA TYR A 353 -12.72 -9.86 14.62
C TYR A 353 -14.15 -10.24 14.97
N SER A 354 -14.79 -11.07 14.14
CA SER A 354 -16.12 -11.62 14.41
C SER A 354 -16.15 -12.46 15.70
N GLY A 355 -15.11 -13.26 15.95
CA GLY A 355 -14.96 -14.04 17.18
C GLY A 355 -14.90 -13.17 18.44
N PHE A 356 -14.05 -12.13 18.42
CA PHE A 356 -13.99 -11.16 19.51
C PHE A 356 -15.30 -10.39 19.67
N PHE A 357 -15.89 -9.92 18.57
CA PHE A 357 -17.15 -9.19 18.62
C PHE A 357 -18.28 -10.01 19.24
N ASN A 358 -18.41 -11.29 18.86
CA ASN A 358 -19.38 -12.21 19.45
C ASN A 358 -19.10 -12.45 20.94
N TYR A 359 -17.82 -12.59 21.33
CA TYR A 359 -17.47 -12.68 22.75
C TYR A 359 -17.85 -11.42 23.54
N LEU A 360 -17.62 -10.24 22.96
CA LEU A 360 -17.92 -8.94 23.58
C LEU A 360 -19.43 -8.72 23.78
N THR A 361 -20.24 -9.09 22.80
CA THR A 361 -21.67 -8.71 22.74
C THR A 361 -22.64 -9.85 23.03
N GLY A 362 -22.17 -11.10 23.05
CA GLY A 362 -23.05 -12.28 22.99
C GLY A 362 -23.69 -12.49 21.61
N GLY A 363 -23.25 -11.74 20.59
CA GLY A 363 -23.78 -11.78 19.24
C GLY A 363 -23.54 -13.11 18.51
N THR A 364 -24.24 -13.28 17.39
CA THR A 364 -24.19 -14.50 16.56
C THR A 364 -23.72 -14.22 15.14
N VAL A 365 -22.92 -13.17 14.91
CA VAL A 365 -22.36 -12.90 13.59
C VAL A 365 -21.46 -14.08 13.22
N LYS A 366 -21.95 -14.97 12.35
CA LYS A 366 -21.22 -16.17 11.94
C LYS A 366 -20.70 -15.97 10.53
N ILE A 367 -19.40 -15.84 10.40
CA ILE A 367 -18.74 -16.02 9.11
C ILE A 367 -18.77 -17.51 8.79
N LYS A 368 -19.44 -17.91 7.71
CA LYS A 368 -19.39 -19.29 7.20
C LYS A 368 -17.98 -19.58 6.72
N ASN A 369 -17.11 -20.03 7.61
CA ASN A 369 -15.82 -20.58 7.24
C ASN A 369 -15.75 -22.06 7.63
N ASN A 370 -15.59 -22.92 6.63
CA ASN A 370 -15.43 -24.37 6.84
C ASN A 370 -14.00 -24.74 7.28
N LYS A 371 -13.10 -23.76 7.46
CA LYS A 371 -11.71 -23.96 7.85
C LYS A 371 -11.43 -23.33 9.21
N LYS A 372 -10.78 -24.08 10.11
CA LYS A 372 -10.25 -23.54 11.38
C LYS A 372 -9.23 -22.43 11.06
N LEU A 373 -9.19 -21.39 11.89
CA LEU A 373 -8.13 -20.37 11.86
C LEU A 373 -6.76 -21.07 11.86
N LYS A 374 -5.96 -20.82 10.82
CA LYS A 374 -4.63 -21.42 10.71
C LYS A 374 -3.61 -20.50 11.36
N TYR A 375 -2.69 -21.13 12.08
CA TYR A 375 -1.48 -20.46 12.55
C TYR A 375 -0.68 -19.93 11.36
N ILE A 376 -0.32 -18.64 11.39
CA ILE A 376 0.48 -17.99 10.35
C ILE A 376 1.96 -18.02 10.79
N PRO A 377 2.85 -18.87 10.23
CA PRO A 377 4.19 -19.09 10.79
C PRO A 377 5.10 -17.85 10.83
N GLN A 378 4.82 -16.89 9.94
CA GLN A 378 5.57 -15.65 9.79
C GLN A 378 5.15 -14.57 10.80
N ASP A 379 3.94 -14.67 11.34
CA ASP A 379 3.37 -13.67 12.26
C ASP A 379 3.44 -14.17 13.71
N LYS A 380 4.56 -13.92 14.39
CA LYS A 380 4.76 -14.45 15.75
C LYS A 380 4.29 -13.51 16.86
N LYS A 381 3.91 -12.28 16.54
CA LYS A 381 3.61 -11.22 17.54
C LYS A 381 2.30 -10.48 17.27
N GLY A 382 1.56 -10.90 16.25
CA GLY A 382 0.39 -10.23 15.75
C GLY A 382 -0.92 -10.99 15.89
N TYR A 383 -1.56 -11.32 14.77
CA TYR A 383 -2.83 -12.06 14.71
C TYR A 383 -2.76 -13.40 15.41
N ASN A 384 -1.59 -14.07 15.41
CA ASN A 384 -1.43 -15.30 16.18
C ASN A 384 -1.56 -15.07 17.69
N VAL A 385 -1.12 -13.92 18.22
CA VAL A 385 -1.34 -13.55 19.63
C VAL A 385 -2.82 -13.35 19.87
N TRP A 386 -3.52 -12.64 18.98
CA TRP A 386 -4.95 -12.41 19.11
C TRP A 386 -5.78 -13.70 19.00
N ALA A 387 -5.40 -14.65 18.14
CA ALA A 387 -6.02 -15.97 18.08
C ALA A 387 -5.82 -16.74 19.40
N LEU A 388 -4.62 -16.69 19.98
CA LEU A 388 -4.32 -17.28 21.28
C LEU A 388 -5.15 -16.64 22.41
N ILE A 389 -5.29 -15.31 22.39
CA ILE A 389 -6.15 -14.58 23.34
C ILE A 389 -7.61 -15.03 23.17
N LEU A 390 -8.12 -15.14 21.95
CA LEU A 390 -9.49 -15.56 21.69
C LEU A 390 -9.76 -16.97 22.23
N ASP A 391 -8.85 -17.92 21.95
CA ASP A 391 -8.94 -19.29 22.48
C ASP A 391 -9.02 -19.29 24.02
N CYS A 392 -8.16 -18.49 24.68
CA CYS A 392 -8.13 -18.37 26.14
C CYS A 392 -9.44 -17.81 26.70
N VAL A 393 -9.95 -16.70 26.16
CA VAL A 393 -11.17 -16.06 26.68
C VAL A 393 -12.40 -16.93 26.45
N LEU A 394 -12.47 -17.67 25.34
CA LEU A 394 -13.54 -18.63 25.09
C LEU A 394 -13.45 -19.87 26.01
N ALA A 395 -12.25 -20.30 26.39
CA ALA A 395 -12.07 -21.38 27.37
C ALA A 395 -12.53 -20.93 28.77
N LEU A 396 -12.18 -19.69 29.17
CA LEU A 396 -12.63 -19.07 30.42
C LEU A 396 -14.16 -18.93 30.47
N ASP A 397 -14.78 -18.47 29.38
CA ASP A 397 -16.24 -18.31 29.26
C ASP A 397 -17.00 -19.64 29.46
N LYS A 398 -16.43 -20.73 28.93
CA LYS A 398 -16.99 -22.08 29.09
C LYS A 398 -16.75 -22.71 30.47
N LYS A 399 -15.87 -22.13 31.29
CA LYS A 399 -15.47 -22.63 32.61
C LYS A 399 -15.01 -24.12 32.61
N GLN A 400 -14.42 -24.58 31.51
CA GLN A 400 -13.94 -25.96 31.37
C GLN A 400 -12.47 -26.06 31.79
N ALA A 401 -12.20 -26.72 32.93
CA ALA A 401 -10.87 -26.79 33.54
C ALA A 401 -9.79 -27.29 32.57
N ASP A 402 -10.03 -28.42 31.87
CA ASP A 402 -9.06 -29.00 30.93
C ASP A 402 -8.71 -28.06 29.78
N LEU A 403 -9.70 -27.34 29.24
CA LEU A 403 -9.47 -26.36 28.18
C LEU A 403 -8.69 -25.17 28.71
N ILE A 404 -9.06 -24.65 29.88
CA ILE A 404 -8.37 -23.52 30.50
C ILE A 404 -6.91 -23.89 30.78
N GLU A 405 -6.64 -25.04 31.38
CA GLU A 405 -5.28 -25.50 31.68
C GLU A 405 -4.43 -25.61 30.40
N ARG A 406 -4.98 -26.21 29.34
CA ARG A 406 -4.32 -26.30 28.03
C ARG A 406 -3.96 -24.92 27.47
N GLU A 407 -4.90 -23.97 27.52
CA GLU A 407 -4.66 -22.62 27.01
C GLU A 407 -3.64 -21.85 27.86
N ILE A 408 -3.68 -21.98 29.19
CA ILE A 408 -2.68 -21.38 30.08
C ILE A 408 -1.28 -21.94 29.83
N ASP A 409 -1.15 -23.24 29.58
CA ASP A 409 0.12 -23.87 29.22
C ASP A 409 0.67 -23.35 27.88
N ARG A 410 -0.21 -23.13 26.89
CA ARG A 410 0.17 -22.45 25.65
C ARG A 410 0.70 -21.04 25.93
N LEU A 411 0.03 -20.25 26.77
CA LEU A 411 0.51 -18.91 27.16
C LEU A 411 1.88 -18.96 27.85
N ARG A 412 2.10 -19.91 28.77
CA ARG A 412 3.39 -20.07 29.48
C ARG A 412 4.55 -20.35 28.54
N LYS A 413 4.32 -21.12 27.48
CA LYS A 413 5.33 -21.41 26.44
C LYS A 413 5.51 -20.24 25.47
N PHE A 414 4.42 -19.56 25.12
CA PHE A 414 4.40 -18.49 24.13
C PHE A 414 5.17 -17.24 24.61
N ILE A 415 4.89 -16.75 25.81
CA ILE A 415 5.47 -15.51 26.35
C ILE A 415 7.01 -15.50 26.30
N PRO A 416 7.74 -16.49 26.86
CA PRO A 416 9.20 -16.46 26.84
C PRO A 416 9.79 -16.71 25.44
N SER A 417 9.06 -17.40 24.56
CA SER A 417 9.55 -17.75 23.22
C SER A 417 9.44 -16.58 22.23
N TYR A 418 8.43 -15.72 22.41
CA TYR A 418 8.07 -14.70 21.41
C TYR A 418 7.94 -13.28 21.94
N LEU A 419 7.76 -13.06 23.26
CA LEU A 419 7.56 -11.73 23.86
C LEU A 419 8.75 -11.33 24.75
N VAL A 420 9.89 -11.10 24.09
CA VAL A 420 11.21 -10.86 24.72
C VAL A 420 11.57 -9.38 24.71
N ASP A 421 11.07 -8.60 23.74
CA ASP A 421 11.50 -7.23 23.52
C ASP A 421 10.78 -6.25 24.46
N LYS A 422 11.36 -5.05 24.63
CA LYS A 422 10.77 -3.99 25.46
C LYS A 422 9.39 -3.57 24.93
N GLU A 423 9.23 -3.54 23.62
CA GLU A 423 7.98 -3.18 22.94
C GLU A 423 6.86 -4.21 23.16
N ASP A 424 7.21 -5.45 23.53
CA ASP A 424 6.22 -6.50 23.83
C ASP A 424 5.61 -6.36 25.24
N ALA A 425 6.07 -5.38 26.04
CA ALA A 425 5.74 -5.27 27.45
C ALA A 425 4.23 -5.24 27.71
N ARG A 426 3.47 -4.51 26.89
CA ARG A 426 2.02 -4.35 27.04
C ARG A 426 1.28 -5.66 26.81
N THR A 427 1.51 -6.30 25.67
CA THR A 427 0.98 -7.64 25.33
C THR A 427 1.35 -8.68 26.38
N LYS A 428 2.62 -8.67 26.84
CA LYS A 428 3.12 -9.58 27.88
C LYS A 428 2.39 -9.41 29.21
N LEU A 429 2.06 -8.18 29.61
CA LEU A 429 1.29 -7.91 30.83
C LEU A 429 -0.13 -8.48 30.69
N PHE A 430 -0.77 -8.29 29.55
CA PHE A 430 -2.11 -8.82 29.31
C PHE A 430 -2.15 -10.36 29.28
N LEU A 431 -1.19 -11.03 28.60
CA LEU A 431 -1.13 -12.49 28.63
C LEU A 431 -0.87 -13.04 30.05
N LYS A 432 -0.12 -12.31 30.89
CA LYS A 432 0.02 -12.66 32.32
C LYS A 432 -1.27 -12.47 33.11
N LEU A 433 -2.07 -11.46 32.79
CA LEU A 433 -3.41 -11.31 33.36
C LEU A 433 -4.30 -12.51 32.99
N LEU A 434 -4.26 -12.97 31.74
CA LEU A 434 -4.97 -14.19 31.34
C LEU A 434 -4.51 -15.43 32.12
N GLN A 435 -3.22 -15.54 32.44
CA GLN A 435 -2.71 -16.61 33.32
C GLN A 435 -3.25 -16.54 34.74
N VAL A 436 -3.50 -15.33 35.28
CA VAL A 436 -4.18 -15.16 36.57
C VAL A 436 -5.65 -15.58 36.43
N ALA A 437 -6.33 -15.12 35.38
CA ALA A 437 -7.71 -15.50 35.10
C ALA A 437 -7.90 -17.01 34.98
N GLY A 438 -7.00 -17.73 34.31
CA GLY A 438 -7.09 -19.18 34.21
C GLY A 438 -6.88 -19.93 35.52
N ARG A 439 -6.14 -19.37 36.49
CA ARG A 439 -5.99 -19.99 37.83
C ARG A 439 -7.16 -19.70 38.75
N GLU A 440 -7.76 -18.52 38.59
CA GLU A 440 -8.80 -18.01 39.48
C GLU A 440 -10.17 -17.92 38.75
N TYR A 441 -10.39 -18.78 37.74
CA TYR A 441 -11.54 -18.70 36.84
C TYR A 441 -12.90 -18.89 37.52
N SER A 442 -12.90 -19.39 38.76
CA SER A 442 -14.07 -19.60 39.60
C SER A 442 -14.41 -18.42 40.53
N ASP A 443 -13.51 -17.44 40.72
CA ASP A 443 -13.71 -16.31 41.62
C ASP A 443 -13.18 -15.00 41.04
N ALA A 444 -14.10 -14.21 40.48
CA ALA A 444 -13.81 -12.90 39.91
C ALA A 444 -13.20 -11.91 40.91
N LYS A 445 -13.56 -11.97 42.20
CA LYS A 445 -13.02 -11.04 43.23
C LYS A 445 -11.56 -11.37 43.54
N VAL A 446 -11.25 -12.66 43.70
CA VAL A 446 -9.87 -13.12 43.92
C VAL A 446 -9.02 -12.86 42.67
N CYS A 447 -9.56 -13.13 41.48
CA CYS A 447 -8.92 -12.83 40.21
C CYS A 447 -8.56 -11.34 40.09
N ARG A 448 -9.53 -10.44 40.34
CA ARG A 448 -9.31 -8.98 40.33
C ARG A 448 -8.21 -8.57 41.31
N ARG A 449 -8.25 -9.08 42.56
CA ARG A 449 -7.24 -8.76 43.59
C ARG A 449 -5.85 -9.22 43.19
N LYS A 450 -5.70 -10.46 42.70
CA LYS A 450 -4.40 -11.02 42.29
C LYS A 450 -3.88 -10.38 40.99
N GLY A 451 -4.77 -9.94 40.10
CA GLY A 451 -4.44 -9.27 38.85
C GLY A 451 -4.14 -7.77 38.98
N ALA A 452 -4.54 -7.11 40.09
CA ALA A 452 -4.51 -5.65 40.24
C ALA A 452 -3.16 -5.01 39.93
N TYR A 453 -2.05 -5.60 40.40
CA TYR A 453 -0.71 -5.08 40.11
C TYR A 453 -0.37 -5.11 38.61
N LEU A 454 -0.69 -6.20 37.93
CA LEU A 454 -0.45 -6.34 36.48
C LEU A 454 -1.34 -5.40 35.68
N PHE A 455 -2.60 -5.24 36.07
CA PHE A 455 -3.55 -4.34 35.43
C PHE A 455 -3.15 -2.86 35.57
N ASN A 456 -2.78 -2.43 36.78
CA ASN A 456 -2.27 -1.07 37.01
C ASN A 456 -1.00 -0.78 36.20
N LYS A 457 -0.14 -1.79 36.01
CA LYS A 457 1.05 -1.66 35.18
C LYS A 457 0.71 -1.61 33.69
N LEU A 458 -0.27 -2.40 33.24
CA LEU A 458 -0.77 -2.38 31.87
C LEU A 458 -1.29 -1.00 31.50
N GLN A 459 -2.14 -0.39 32.33
CA GLN A 459 -2.71 0.95 32.12
C GLN A 459 -1.65 2.06 31.96
N LYS A 460 -0.50 1.90 32.64
CA LYS A 460 0.63 2.85 32.55
C LYS A 460 1.59 2.55 31.41
N THR A 461 1.44 1.40 30.74
CA THR A 461 2.32 1.01 29.64
C THR A 461 1.74 1.56 28.34
N PRO A 462 2.46 2.43 27.63
CA PRO A 462 1.97 3.02 26.39
C PRO A 462 1.78 1.96 25.30
N VAL A 463 0.91 2.26 24.33
CA VAL A 463 0.78 1.46 23.12
C VAL A 463 2.07 1.66 22.29
N PRO A 464 2.82 0.61 21.93
CA PRO A 464 4.10 0.77 21.23
C PRO A 464 3.92 1.33 19.81
N GLY A 465 4.94 1.99 19.24
CA GLY A 465 4.88 2.58 17.89
C GLY A 465 4.68 1.55 16.75
N ILE A 466 4.40 1.99 15.51
CA ILE A 466 4.06 1.10 14.37
C ILE A 466 5.19 0.11 14.06
N ALA A 467 6.44 0.52 14.23
CA ALA A 467 7.59 -0.33 13.94
C ALA A 467 7.59 -1.64 14.76
N TYR A 468 6.79 -1.74 15.83
CA TYR A 468 6.85 -2.84 16.79
C TYR A 468 5.50 -3.37 17.29
N ALA A 469 4.37 -2.68 17.09
CA ALA A 469 3.06 -3.11 17.61
C ALA A 469 1.99 -3.27 16.52
N GLU A 470 1.34 -4.43 16.53
CA GLU A 470 0.04 -4.58 15.90
C GLU A 470 -1.07 -3.88 16.71
N THR A 471 -2.08 -3.38 16.01
CA THR A 471 -3.25 -2.74 16.62
C THR A 471 -4.00 -3.73 17.50
N GLU A 472 -4.36 -3.32 18.72
CA GLU A 472 -5.18 -4.15 19.59
C GLU A 472 -6.58 -4.31 18.98
N ILE A 473 -7.10 -5.56 18.84
CA ILE A 473 -8.46 -5.77 18.30
C ILE A 473 -9.50 -5.20 19.28
N VAL A 474 -9.30 -5.49 20.57
CA VAL A 474 -10.05 -4.92 21.69
C VAL A 474 -9.02 -4.34 22.66
N PRO A 475 -9.19 -3.12 23.20
CA PRO A 475 -8.27 -2.60 24.21
C PRO A 475 -8.11 -3.60 25.37
N TYR A 476 -6.88 -3.92 25.75
CA TYR A 476 -6.63 -4.94 26.77
C TYR A 476 -7.32 -4.65 28.10
N GLU A 477 -7.40 -3.37 28.49
CA GLU A 477 -8.10 -2.94 29.69
C GLU A 477 -9.58 -3.30 29.65
N HIS A 478 -10.19 -3.06 28.49
CA HIS A 478 -11.59 -3.35 28.25
C HIS A 478 -11.86 -4.86 28.26
N LEU A 479 -11.02 -5.63 27.58
CA LEU A 479 -11.16 -7.08 27.54
C LEU A 479 -10.98 -7.71 28.93
N TRP A 480 -10.04 -7.21 29.74
CA TRP A 480 -9.84 -7.66 31.11
C TRP A 480 -11.08 -7.46 31.99
N GLU A 481 -11.67 -6.27 31.96
CA GLU A 481 -12.87 -5.96 32.74
C GLU A 481 -14.06 -6.82 32.29
N LEU A 482 -14.19 -7.11 31.00
CA LEU A 482 -15.23 -8.02 30.50
C LEU A 482 -15.02 -9.46 30.99
N ILE A 483 -13.79 -9.97 30.95
CA ILE A 483 -13.47 -11.31 31.46
C ILE A 483 -13.89 -11.42 32.93
N LEU A 484 -13.54 -10.44 33.76
CA LEU A 484 -13.93 -10.41 35.17
C LEU A 484 -15.44 -10.31 35.40
N THR A 485 -16.17 -9.68 34.48
CA THR A 485 -17.63 -9.54 34.57
C THR A 485 -18.34 -10.84 34.19
N LYS A 486 -17.74 -11.65 33.29
CA LYS A 486 -18.29 -12.93 32.82
C LYS A 486 -17.88 -14.14 33.67
N MET A 487 -16.84 -14.00 34.49
CA MET A 487 -16.46 -14.97 35.53
C MET A 487 -17.51 -15.02 36.63
#